data_AF-A0A920L7R3-F1
#
_entry.id   AF-A0A920L7R3-F1
#
_cell.length_a   1.000
_cell.length_b   1.000
_cell.length_c   1.000
_cell.angle_alpha   90.00
_cell.angle_beta   90.00
_cell.angle_gamma   90.00
#
_symmetry.space_group_name_H-M   'P 1'
#
loop_
_entity.id
_entity.type
_entity.pdbx_description
1 polymer ?
#
loop_
_entity_poly.entity_id
_entity_poly.type
_entity_poly.pdbx_seq_one_letter_code
_entity_poly.pdbx_strand_id
1 'polypeptide(L)' 'MSSWASEIVVLDSGSTDNTLNIAKNYTSKIFISESWPGFGVQRQHAQNYATNDWILMLDADEQISEPLKIAFYKQ' A
#
# COMPACT_ATOMS: atom_id res chain seq x y z
N MET A 1 -14.51 -1.94 3.85
CA MET A 1 -13.24 -2.47 3.28
C MET A 1 -13.36 -2.45 1.78
N SER A 2 -12.32 -1.97 1.09
CA SER A 2 -12.26 -1.86 -0.36
C SER A 2 -12.25 -3.26 -0.97
N SER A 3 -13.40 -3.77 -1.41
CA SER A 3 -13.58 -5.18 -1.80
C SER A 3 -12.79 -5.64 -3.04
N TRP A 4 -12.05 -4.75 -3.70
CA TRP A 4 -11.25 -5.05 -4.89
C TRP A 4 -9.78 -5.41 -4.58
N ALA A 5 -9.31 -5.17 -3.34
CA ALA A 5 -7.99 -5.58 -2.88
C ALA A 5 -8.14 -6.51 -1.68
N SER A 6 -7.54 -7.69 -1.74
CA SER A 6 -7.54 -8.67 -0.65
C SER A 6 -6.58 -8.29 0.48
N GLU A 7 -5.57 -7.47 0.17
CA GLU A 7 -4.50 -7.07 1.07
C GLU A 7 -4.08 -5.63 0.82
N ILE A 8 -3.76 -4.91 1.90
CA ILE A 8 -3.15 -3.58 1.85
C ILE A 8 -1.88 -3.63 2.70
N VAL A 9 -0.74 -3.28 2.10
CA VAL A 9 0.56 -3.14 2.77
C VAL A 9 0.98 -1.68 2.71
N VAL A 10 1.39 -1.12 3.85
CA VAL A 10 1.92 0.23 3.93
C VAL A 10 3.37 0.16 4.42
N LEU A 11 4.31 0.71 3.63
CA LEU A 11 5.67 0.98 4.07
C LEU A 11 5.84 2.49 4.22
N ASP A 12 5.77 2.96 5.46
CA ASP A 12 5.94 4.36 5.82
C ASP A 12 7.43 4.75 5.88
N SER A 13 7.73 6.03 5.62
CA SER A 13 9.10 6.55 5.58
C SER A 13 9.50 7.34 6.85
N GLY A 14 8.84 7.07 7.98
CA GLY A 14 9.08 7.74 9.26
C GLY A 14 8.19 8.97 9.47
N SER A 15 6.94 8.91 9.02
CA SER A 15 5.97 9.99 9.18
C SER A 15 5.72 10.30 10.65
N THR A 16 5.74 11.59 11.01
CA THR A 16 5.47 12.09 12.37
C THR A 16 4.08 12.70 12.53
N ASP A 17 3.29 12.72 11.46
CA ASP A 17 1.93 13.22 11.45
C ASP A 17 0.93 12.06 11.70
N ASN A 18 -0.33 12.26 11.33
CA ASN A 18 -1.38 11.28 11.58
C ASN A 18 -1.42 10.12 10.56
N THR A 19 -0.49 10.05 9.61
CA THR A 19 -0.46 9.06 8.51
C THR A 19 -0.60 7.63 9.03
N LEU A 20 0.21 7.24 10.01
CA LEU A 20 0.19 5.88 10.56
C LEU A 20 -1.13 5.55 11.27
N ASN A 21 -1.74 6.51 11.96
CA ASN A 21 -3.01 6.29 12.64
C ASN A 21 -4.17 6.14 11.65
N ILE A 22 -4.14 6.88 10.54
CA ILE A 22 -5.11 6.73 9.46
C ILE A 22 -4.95 5.35 8.82
N ALA A 23 -3.72 4.95 8.48
CA ALA A 23 -3.43 3.66 7.85
C ALA A 23 -3.92 2.46 8.69
N LYS A 24 -3.80 2.54 10.04
CA LYS A 24 -4.27 1.49 10.97
C LYS A 24 -5.75 1.19 10.87
N ASN A 25 -6.57 2.12 10.37
CA ASN A 25 -8.00 1.88 10.17
C ASN A 25 -8.29 0.98 8.96
N TYR A 26 -7.31 0.78 8.06
CA TYR A 26 -7.46 0.03 6.83
C TYR A 26 -6.69 -1.28 6.82
N THR A 27 -5.54 -1.36 7.51
CA THR A 27 -4.72 -2.56 7.57
C THR A 27 -3.87 -2.63 8.84
N SER A 28 -3.54 -3.84 9.27
CA SER A 28 -2.54 -4.11 10.30
C SER A 28 -1.12 -4.27 9.74
N LYS A 29 -0.96 -4.44 8.42
CA LYS A 29 0.33 -4.59 7.75
C LYS A 29 0.98 -3.24 7.45
N ILE A 30 1.44 -2.59 8.51
CA ILE A 30 2.13 -1.30 8.46
C ILE A 30 3.56 -1.49 8.95
N PHE A 31 4.50 -1.11 8.10
CA PHE A 31 5.94 -1.19 8.35
C PHE A 31 6.54 0.21 8.25
N ILE A 32 7.65 0.43 8.95
CA ILE A 32 8.40 1.69 8.90
C ILE A 32 9.76 1.38 8.30
N SER A 33 10.13 2.10 7.25
CA SER A 33 11.46 1.98 6.66
C SER A 33 12.49 2.61 7.58
N GLU A 34 13.60 1.89 7.81
CA GLU A 34 14.71 2.38 8.66
C GLU A 34 15.40 3.61 8.05
N SER A 35 15.33 3.78 6.73
CA SER A 35 15.86 4.92 5.99
C SER A 35 15.05 5.18 4.71
N TRP A 36 15.31 6.29 4.02
CA TRP A 36 14.74 6.57 2.69
C TRP A 36 15.78 6.29 1.59
N PRO A 37 15.77 5.11 0.95
CA PRO A 37 16.69 4.75 -0.12
C PRO A 37 16.24 5.26 -1.51
N GLY A 38 15.14 6.01 -1.58
CA GLY A 38 14.48 6.42 -2.82
C GLY A 38 13.37 5.47 -3.27
N PHE A 39 12.56 5.93 -4.24
CA PHE A 39 11.29 5.29 -4.61
C PHE A 39 11.41 3.82 -5.03
N GLY A 40 12.37 3.50 -5.91
CA GLY A 40 12.48 2.14 -6.46
C GLY A 40 12.80 1.09 -5.40
N VAL A 41 13.82 1.36 -4.58
CA VAL A 41 14.23 0.44 -3.50
C VAL A 41 13.17 0.37 -2.41
N GLN A 42 12.56 1.50 -2.05
CA GLN A 42 11.45 1.51 -1.10
C GLN A 42 10.30 0.62 -1.58
N ARG A 43 9.94 0.71 -2.86
CA ARG A 43 8.89 -0.11 -3.45
C ARG A 43 9.25 -1.60 -3.42
N GLN A 44 10.50 -1.96 -3.71
CA GLN A 44 10.98 -3.35 -3.61
C GLN A 44 10.90 -3.88 -2.17
N HIS A 45 11.28 -3.08 -1.17
CA HIS A 45 11.15 -3.48 0.24
C HIS A 45 9.69 -3.75 0.62
N ALA A 46 8.77 -2.89 0.20
CA ALA A 46 7.35 -3.07 0.46
C ALA A 46 6.78 -4.35 -0.19
N GLN A 47 7.26 -4.72 -1.38
CA GLN A 47 6.86 -5.96 -2.06
C GLN A 47 7.17 -7.22 -1.23
N ASN A 48 8.25 -7.22 -0.45
CA ASN A 48 8.62 -8.37 0.39
C ASN A 48 7.62 -8.69 1.51
N TYR A 49 6.71 -7.76 1.84
CA TYR A 49 5.66 -7.98 2.85
C TYR A 49 4.32 -8.42 2.26
N ALA A 50 4.17 -8.33 0.93
CA ALA A 50 2.98 -8.76 0.22
C ALA A 50 2.96 -10.29 0.12
N THR A 51 1.76 -10.86 0.13
CA THR A 51 1.57 -12.33 0.15
C THR A 51 0.78 -12.86 -1.04
N ASN A 52 0.29 -11.98 -1.91
CA ASN A 52 -0.47 -12.34 -3.11
C ASN A 52 0.43 -12.36 -4.36
N ASP A 53 -0.01 -13.09 -5.38
CA ASP A 53 0.71 -13.23 -6.66
C ASP A 53 0.81 -11.92 -7.45
N TRP A 54 -0.17 -11.03 -7.28
CA TRP A 54 -0.25 -9.75 -7.97
C TRP A 54 -0.19 -8.59 -6.98
N ILE A 55 0.68 -7.62 -7.28
CA ILE A 55 0.88 -6.41 -6.47
C ILE A 55 0.61 -5.19 -7.35
N LEU A 56 -0.32 -4.34 -6.92
CA LEU A 56 -0.48 -3.01 -7.47
C LEU A 56 0.26 -2.01 -6.58
N MET A 57 1.27 -1.34 -7.14
CA MET A 57 1.99 -0.28 -6.44
C MET A 57 1.30 1.06 -6.67
N LEU A 58 0.95 1.75 -5.59
CA LEU A 58 0.22 3.01 -5.61
C LEU A 58 0.91 4.02 -4.69
N ASP A 59 1.05 5.26 -5.14
CA ASP A 59 1.53 6.34 -4.28
C ASP A 59 0.42 6.79 -3.32
N ALA A 60 0.79 7.35 -2.15
CA ALA A 60 -0.15 7.67 -1.08
C ALA A 60 -1.11 8.84 -1.41
N ASP A 61 -0.79 9.63 -2.44
CA ASP A 61 -1.59 10.72 -2.98
C ASP A 61 -2.41 10.33 -4.22
N GLU A 62 -2.32 9.07 -4.65
CA GLU A 62 -3.10 8.51 -5.75
C GLU A 62 -4.36 7.81 -5.26
N GLN A 63 -5.35 7.71 -6.15
CA GLN A 63 -6.57 6.95 -5.90
C GLN A 63 -6.94 6.09 -7.12
N ILE A 64 -7.45 4.90 -6.84
CA ILE A 64 -7.98 4.03 -7.89
C ILE A 64 -9.36 4.54 -8.31
N SER A 65 -9.53 4.76 -9.62
CA SER A 65 -10.81 5.16 -10.21
C SER A 65 -11.83 4.02 -10.15
N GLU A 66 -13.13 4.34 -10.11
CA GLU A 66 -14.16 3.30 -10.11
C GLU A 66 -14.11 2.34 -11.32
N PRO A 67 -13.87 2.81 -12.55
CA PRO A 67 -13.70 1.90 -13.68
C PRO A 67 -12.56 0.88 -13.47
N LEU A 68 -11.45 1.31 -12.87
CA LEU A 68 -10.31 0.42 -12.60
C LEU A 68 -10.63 -0.59 -11.49
N LYS A 69 -11.33 -0.17 -10.42
CA LYS A 69 -11.83 -1.12 -9.39
C LYS A 69 -12.72 -2.19 -10.01
N ILE A 70 -13.64 -1.80 -10.91
CA ILE A 70 -14.53 -2.75 -11.62
C ILE A 70 -13.74 -3.75 -12.46
N ALA A 71 -12.66 -3.32 -13.11
CA ALA A 71 -11.82 -4.19 -13.92
C ALA A 71 -11.11 -5.28 -13.08
N PHE A 72 -10.75 -4.98 -11.83
CA PHE A 72 -10.14 -5.97 -10.92
C PHE A 72 -11.11 -7.05 -10.42
N TYR A 73 -12.41 -6.77 -10.30
CA TYR A 73 -13.40 -7.81 -9.92
C TYR A 73 -13.69 -8.84 -11.00
N LYS A 74 -13.33 -8.56 -12.26
CA LYS A 74 -13.69 -9.39 -13.42
C LYS A 74 -12.64 -10.43 -13.79
N GLN A 75 -11.58 -10.55 -13.00
CA GLN A 75 -10.54 -11.58 -13.12
C GLN A 75 -10.82 -12.69 -12.11
#